data_AF-A0A933M6J3-F1
#
_entry.id   AF-A0A933M6J3-F1
#
_cell.length_a   1.000
_cell.length_b   1.000
_cell.length_c   1.000
_cell.angle_alpha   90.00
_cell.angle_beta   90.00
_cell.angle_gamma   90.00
#
_symmetry.space_group_name_H-M   'P 1'
#
loop_
_entity.id
_entity.type
_entity.pdbx_description
1 polymer ?
#
loop_
_entity_poly.entity_id
_entity_poly.type
_entity_poly.pdbx_seq_one_letter_code
_entity_poly.pdbx_strand_id
1 'polypeptide(L)'
;MTVGRLTTKSKFYIDLDYWEQNGRNFREEVYDALCETCKKMYSLEEARLVDHVDPETGQVKRMDALLDCASAECGHAPEFLNPKMPLTRAIFRAFIAAGNEPQSAEEIYARIKKGSPNIILKELLSQQMEADGITAV
;
A
#
# COMPACT_ATOMS: atom_id res chain seq x y z
N MET A 1 5.52 12.03 -21.98
CA MET A 1 5.32 10.63 -22.38
C MET A 1 3.82 10.40 -22.43
N THR A 2 3.27 10.05 -23.59
CA THR A 2 1.83 9.78 -23.75
C THR A 2 1.55 8.44 -23.08
N VAL A 3 1.14 8.47 -21.81
CA VAL A 3 0.72 7.26 -21.09
C VAL A 3 -0.45 6.68 -21.88
N GLY A 4 -0.29 5.46 -22.42
CA GLY A 4 -1.38 4.75 -23.06
C GLY A 4 -2.57 4.64 -22.10
N ARG A 5 -3.80 4.56 -22.63
CA ARG A 5 -5.01 4.51 -21.79
C ARG A 5 -4.85 3.44 -20.69
N LEU A 6 -4.88 3.87 -19.43
CA LEU A 6 -4.78 2.97 -18.28
C LEU A 6 -5.98 2.02 -18.23
N THR A 7 -5.72 0.76 -17.86
CA THR A 7 -6.69 -0.33 -17.84
C THR A 7 -6.70 -1.02 -16.48
N THR A 8 -7.59 -1.99 -16.27
CA THR A 8 -7.65 -2.78 -15.02
C THR A 8 -6.38 -3.57 -14.75
N LYS A 9 -5.52 -3.75 -15.77
CA LYS A 9 -4.22 -4.43 -15.72
C LYS A 9 -3.04 -3.48 -15.55
N SER A 10 -3.25 -2.17 -15.68
CA SER A 10 -2.22 -1.18 -15.40
C SER A 10 -1.81 -1.29 -13.93
N LYS A 11 -0.51 -1.19 -13.67
CA LYS A 11 0.07 -1.32 -12.34
C LYS A 11 0.20 0.06 -11.70
N PHE A 12 -0.05 0.13 -10.40
CA PHE A 12 0.01 1.33 -9.59
C PHE A 12 0.79 1.03 -8.30
N TYR A 13 1.37 2.04 -7.70
CA TYR A 13 2.05 1.98 -6.41
C TYR A 13 1.88 3.31 -5.65
N ILE A 14 2.23 3.32 -4.37
CA ILE A 14 2.28 4.54 -3.56
C ILE A 14 3.66 5.18 -3.78
N ASP A 15 3.69 6.39 -4.31
CA ASP A 15 4.88 7.20 -4.47
C ASP A 15 5.26 7.82 -3.11
N LEU A 16 6.26 7.23 -2.45
CA LEU A 16 6.70 7.67 -1.13
C LEU A 16 7.41 9.03 -1.18
N ASP A 17 8.13 9.31 -2.28
CA ASP A 17 8.84 10.57 -2.47
C ASP A 17 7.85 11.73 -2.62
N TYR A 18 6.72 11.50 -3.30
CA TYR A 18 5.64 12.47 -3.38
C TYR A 18 5.10 12.87 -1.99
N TRP A 19 4.93 11.90 -1.09
CA TRP A 19 4.45 12.18 0.26
C TRP A 19 5.41 13.07 1.04
N GLU A 20 6.71 12.72 1.01
CA GLU A 20 7.75 13.53 1.67
C GLU A 20 7.78 14.97 1.12
N GLN A 21 7.72 15.13 -0.21
CA GLN A 21 7.74 16.44 -0.85
C GLN A 21 6.52 17.31 -0.54
N ASN A 22 5.36 16.69 -0.26
CA ASN A 22 4.12 17.38 0.08
C ASN A 22 3.91 17.53 1.60
N GLY A 23 4.93 17.21 2.42
CA GLY A 23 4.87 17.32 3.88
C GLY A 23 3.87 16.36 4.54
N ARG A 24 3.51 15.26 3.86
CA ARG A 24 2.64 14.22 4.40
C ARG A 24 3.48 13.11 4.99
N ASN A 25 3.06 12.57 6.14
CA ASN A 25 3.77 11.49 6.78
C ASN A 25 3.15 10.14 6.44
N PHE A 26 3.70 9.46 5.44
CA PHE A 26 3.25 8.12 5.07
C PHE A 26 3.38 7.11 6.22
N ARG A 27 4.35 7.30 7.13
CA ARG A 27 4.54 6.41 8.28
C ARG A 27 3.35 6.43 9.24
N GLU A 28 2.63 7.56 9.35
CA GLU A 28 1.42 7.65 10.18
C GLU A 28 0.32 6.72 9.67
N GLU A 29 0.07 6.71 8.36
CA GLU A 29 -0.89 5.82 7.72
C GLU A 29 -0.50 4.33 7.87
N VAL A 30 0.78 4.02 7.74
CA VAL A 30 1.28 2.65 7.95
C VAL A 30 1.13 2.25 9.42
N TYR A 31 1.46 3.13 10.36
CA TYR A 31 1.34 2.88 11.79
C TYR A 31 -0.11 2.61 12.21
N ASP A 32 -1.06 3.35 11.65
CA ASP A 32 -2.50 3.14 11.84
C ASP A 32 -3.02 1.82 11.25
N ALA A 33 -2.28 1.24 10.30
CA ALA A 33 -2.56 -0.07 9.74
C ALA A 33 -1.91 -1.22 10.54
N LEU A 34 -0.98 -0.95 11.45
CA LEU A 34 -0.28 -1.99 12.21
C LEU A 34 -1.20 -2.75 13.16
N CYS A 35 -0.92 -4.05 13.31
CA CYS A 35 -1.45 -4.87 14.39
C CYS A 35 -0.74 -4.56 15.71
N GLU A 36 -1.34 -5.01 16.81
CA GLU A 36 -0.79 -4.81 18.17
C GLU A 36 0.62 -5.39 18.35
N THR A 37 0.96 -6.47 17.63
CA THR A 37 2.31 -7.04 17.68
C THR A 37 3.34 -6.06 17.11
N CYS A 38 3.11 -5.52 15.91
CA CYS A 38 4.01 -4.56 15.29
C CYS A 38 4.08 -3.23 16.06
N LYS A 39 2.96 -2.75 16.61
CA LYS A 39 2.93 -1.52 17.45
C LYS A 39 3.75 -1.64 18.74
N LYS A 40 3.97 -2.85 19.25
CA LYS A 40 4.85 -3.09 20.41
C LYS A 40 6.33 -3.13 20.04
N MET A 41 6.65 -3.42 18.78
CA MET A 41 8.03 -3.55 18.30
C MET A 41 8.58 -2.24 17.74
N TYR A 42 7.71 -1.41 17.15
CA TYR A 42 8.10 -0.20 16.44
C TYR A 42 7.25 0.99 16.89
N SER A 43 7.88 2.14 17.05
CA SER A 43 7.23 3.43 17.30
C SER A 43 6.99 4.20 16.01
N LEU A 44 6.06 5.14 16.04
CA LEU A 44 5.78 6.02 14.90
C LEU A 44 6.99 6.93 14.60
N GLU A 45 7.61 7.46 15.65
CA GLU A 45 8.67 8.48 15.59
C GLU A 45 10.02 7.94 15.14
N GLU A 46 10.29 6.63 15.34
CA GLU A 46 11.58 6.04 15.01
C GLU A 46 11.62 5.50 13.57
N ALA A 47 12.13 6.32 12.66
CA ALA A 47 12.43 5.90 11.29
C ALA A 47 13.58 4.90 11.28
N ARG A 48 13.25 3.61 11.15
CA ARG A 48 14.21 2.51 11.09
C ARG A 48 14.11 1.80 9.75
N LEU A 49 15.27 1.57 9.12
CA LEU A 49 15.38 0.74 7.93
C LEU A 49 15.79 -0.69 8.30
N VAL A 50 15.11 -1.66 7.71
CA VAL A 50 15.37 -3.11 7.85
C VAL A 50 15.72 -3.72 6.49
N ASP A 51 16.37 -4.88 6.54
CA ASP A 51 16.65 -5.69 5.35
C ASP A 51 15.44 -6.56 5.08
N HIS A 52 14.57 -6.11 4.18
CA HIS A 52 13.44 -6.90 3.71
C HIS A 52 13.95 -7.95 2.72
N VAL A 53 13.63 -9.21 2.96
CA VAL A 53 13.92 -10.32 2.04
C VAL A 53 12.64 -10.69 1.32
N ASP A 54 12.61 -10.49 0.01
CA ASP A 54 11.49 -10.91 -0.82
C ASP A 54 11.37 -12.45 -0.78
N PRO A 55 10.22 -13.02 -0.37
CA PRO A 55 10.09 -14.46 -0.15
C PRO A 55 10.07 -15.28 -1.45
N GLU A 56 9.79 -14.66 -2.60
CA GLU A 56 9.73 -15.34 -3.90
C GLU A 56 11.09 -15.32 -4.61
N THR A 57 11.80 -14.19 -4.54
CA THR A 57 13.04 -13.95 -5.29
C THR A 57 14.30 -14.05 -4.44
N GLY A 58 14.18 -13.94 -3.10
CA GLY A 58 15.30 -13.87 -2.17
C GLY A 58 16.09 -12.55 -2.25
N GLN A 59 15.60 -11.56 -2.98
CA GLN A 59 16.26 -10.25 -3.06
C GLN A 59 16.16 -9.51 -1.74
N VAL A 60 17.25 -8.84 -1.36
CA VAL A 60 17.31 -8.02 -0.14
C VAL A 60 17.21 -6.55 -0.52
N LYS A 61 16.22 -5.84 0.05
CA LYS A 61 16.06 -4.39 -0.12
C LYS A 61 15.97 -3.69 1.24
N ARG A 62 16.45 -2.44 1.30
CA ARG A 62 16.26 -1.60 2.48
C ARG A 62 14.84 -1.03 2.45
N MET A 63 14.10 -1.27 3.51
CA MET A 63 12.68 -0.90 3.61
C MET A 63 12.39 -0.33 4.99
N ASP A 64 11.39 0.54 5.07
CA ASP A 64 10.90 1.06 6.35
C ASP A 64 10.36 -0.08 7.24
N ALA A 65 10.78 -0.11 8.50
CA ALA A 65 10.41 -1.16 9.45
C ALA A 65 8.90 -1.27 9.70
N LEU A 66 8.16 -0.15 9.66
CA LEU A 66 6.71 -0.18 9.80
C LEU A 66 6.08 -0.84 8.58
N LEU A 67 6.54 -0.47 7.38
CA LEU A 67 6.00 -1.03 6.12
C LEU A 67 6.35 -2.51 5.98
N ASP A 68 7.57 -2.89 6.36
CA ASP A 68 8.02 -4.28 6.40
C ASP A 68 7.13 -5.11 7.34
N CYS A 69 6.98 -4.70 8.61
CA CYS A 69 6.13 -5.39 9.58
C CYS A 69 4.64 -5.40 9.17
N ALA A 70 4.16 -4.29 8.60
CA ALA A 70 2.79 -4.20 8.09
C ALA A 70 2.54 -5.24 6.99
N SER A 71 3.46 -5.35 6.04
CA SER A 71 3.34 -6.24 4.89
C SER A 71 3.54 -7.71 5.26
N ALA A 72 4.56 -8.03 6.08
CA ALA A 72 4.92 -9.39 6.45
C ALA A 72 3.99 -10.00 7.51
N GLU A 73 3.61 -9.23 8.53
CA GLU A 73 2.87 -9.74 9.69
C GLU A 73 1.40 -9.28 9.68
N CYS A 74 1.16 -7.98 9.48
CA CYS A 74 -0.19 -7.43 9.64
C CYS A 74 -1.12 -7.75 8.47
N GLY A 75 -0.57 -7.90 7.26
CA GLY A 75 -1.34 -8.06 6.02
C GLY A 75 -2.31 -9.24 5.99
N HIS A 76 -2.09 -10.24 6.85
CA HIS A 76 -2.93 -11.43 6.99
C HIS A 76 -4.02 -11.31 8.08
N ALA A 77 -3.97 -10.26 8.92
CA ALA A 77 -4.92 -10.11 10.02
C ALA A 77 -6.31 -9.71 9.50
N PRO A 78 -7.41 -10.27 10.05
CA PRO A 78 -8.79 -9.91 9.65
C PRO A 78 -9.09 -8.42 9.82
N GLU A 79 -8.47 -7.79 10.81
CA GLU A 79 -8.62 -6.36 11.12
C GLU A 79 -7.87 -5.45 10.11
N PHE A 80 -6.91 -6.03 9.38
CA PHE A 80 -6.12 -5.32 8.38
C PHE A 80 -6.95 -5.05 7.12
N LEU A 81 -7.74 -6.01 6.63
CA LEU A 81 -8.71 -5.80 5.55
C LEU A 81 -10.13 -6.15 6.04
N ASN A 82 -10.85 -5.13 6.50
CA ASN A 82 -12.22 -5.27 6.99
C ASN A 82 -13.24 -4.86 5.91
N PRO A 83 -14.27 -5.66 5.59
CA PRO A 83 -15.32 -5.31 4.62
C PRO A 83 -16.02 -3.96 4.84
N LYS A 84 -16.09 -3.50 6.10
CA LYS A 84 -16.73 -2.23 6.50
C LYS A 84 -15.86 -1.00 6.19
N MET A 85 -14.58 -1.16 5.88
CA MET A 85 -13.68 -0.03 5.63
C MET A 85 -14.01 0.68 4.30
N PRO A 86 -13.80 2.00 4.16
CA PRO A 86 -13.94 2.69 2.88
C PRO A 86 -13.09 2.07 1.77
N LEU A 87 -13.55 2.13 0.51
CA LEU A 87 -12.85 1.51 -0.62
C LEU A 87 -11.43 2.07 -0.79
N THR A 88 -11.26 3.39 -0.71
CA THR A 88 -9.96 4.07 -0.74
C THR A 88 -8.99 3.50 0.29
N ARG A 89 -9.44 3.38 1.55
CA ARG A 89 -8.63 2.80 2.63
C ARG A 89 -8.30 1.32 2.38
N ALA A 90 -9.21 0.55 1.78
CA ALA A 90 -8.95 -0.84 1.41
C ALA A 90 -7.89 -0.94 0.31
N ILE A 91 -7.95 -0.07 -0.70
CA ILE A 91 -6.95 0.02 -1.78
C ILE A 91 -5.58 0.36 -1.19
N PHE A 92 -5.52 1.36 -0.31
CA PHE A 92 -4.29 1.73 0.40
C PHE A 92 -3.67 0.56 1.15
N ARG A 93 -4.48 -0.12 1.98
CA ARG A 93 -4.01 -1.30 2.73
C ARG A 93 -3.63 -2.45 1.80
N ALA A 94 -4.22 -2.58 0.61
CA ALA A 94 -3.80 -3.58 -0.36
C ALA A 94 -2.37 -3.34 -0.86
N PHE A 95 -1.98 -2.09 -1.11
CA PHE A 95 -0.59 -1.76 -1.45
C PHE A 95 0.35 -2.02 -0.26
N ILE A 96 -0.01 -1.61 0.95
CA ILE A 96 0.78 -1.88 2.16
C ILE A 96 0.99 -3.39 2.36
N ALA A 97 -0.06 -4.21 2.24
CA ALA A 97 0.03 -5.66 2.33
C ALA A 97 0.84 -6.32 1.20
N ALA A 98 1.08 -5.60 0.10
CA ALA A 98 1.96 -6.03 -0.98
C ALA A 98 3.38 -5.44 -0.84
N GLY A 99 3.73 -4.84 0.30
CA GLY A 99 5.03 -4.19 0.50
C GLY A 99 5.25 -2.99 -0.44
N ASN A 100 4.16 -2.38 -0.90
CA ASN A 100 4.11 -1.36 -1.95
C ASN A 100 4.64 -1.80 -3.32
N GLU A 101 4.72 -3.11 -3.59
CA GLU A 101 4.97 -3.60 -4.95
C GLU A 101 3.83 -3.19 -5.89
N PRO A 102 4.11 -2.85 -7.15
CA PRO A 102 3.06 -2.40 -8.06
C PRO A 102 1.93 -3.42 -8.25
N GLN A 103 0.70 -2.99 -8.02
CA GLN A 103 -0.52 -3.80 -8.15
C GLN A 103 -1.48 -3.20 -9.17
N SER A 104 -2.19 -4.08 -9.86
CA SER A 104 -3.29 -3.74 -10.77
C SER A 104 -4.62 -3.74 -10.04
N ALA A 105 -5.64 -3.14 -10.65
CA ALA A 105 -6.98 -3.16 -10.09
C ALA A 105 -7.55 -4.59 -9.95
N GLU A 106 -7.14 -5.51 -10.81
CA GLU A 106 -7.50 -6.94 -10.73
C GLU A 106 -6.87 -7.63 -9.51
N GLU A 107 -5.60 -7.37 -9.23
CA GLU A 107 -4.89 -7.94 -8.08
C GLU A 107 -5.39 -7.34 -6.76
N ILE A 108 -5.62 -6.02 -6.73
CA ILE A 108 -6.24 -5.35 -5.57
C ILE A 108 -7.62 -5.95 -5.31
N TYR A 109 -8.46 -6.10 -6.34
CA TYR A 109 -9.77 -6.75 -6.21
C TYR A 109 -9.64 -8.18 -5.65
N ALA A 110 -8.68 -8.96 -6.16
CA ALA A 110 -8.45 -10.31 -5.70
C ALA A 110 -8.10 -10.37 -4.20
N ARG A 111 -7.42 -9.35 -3.68
CA ARG A 111 -7.05 -9.23 -2.26
C ARG A 111 -8.20 -8.70 -1.40
N ILE A 112 -8.83 -7.59 -1.76
CA ILE A 112 -9.83 -6.91 -0.89
C ILE A 112 -11.25 -7.43 -1.05
N LYS A 113 -11.53 -8.15 -2.15
CA LYS A 113 -12.86 -8.72 -2.50
C LYS A 113 -14.02 -7.72 -2.42
N LYS A 114 -13.75 -6.45 -2.70
CA LYS A 114 -14.72 -5.34 -2.59
C LYS A 114 -14.80 -4.54 -3.88
N GLY A 115 -16.02 -4.23 -4.33
CA GLY A 115 -16.27 -3.52 -5.58
C GLY A 115 -16.05 -4.40 -6.80
N SER A 116 -15.38 -3.88 -7.82
CA SER A 116 -14.95 -4.60 -9.03
C SER A 116 -13.64 -3.98 -9.55
N PRO A 117 -12.87 -4.68 -10.41
CA PRO A 117 -11.65 -4.11 -11.00
C PRO A 117 -11.88 -2.77 -11.71
N ASN A 118 -13.03 -2.58 -12.38
CA ASN A 118 -13.37 -1.30 -13.02
C ASN A 118 -13.65 -0.18 -12.01
N ILE A 119 -14.32 -0.49 -10.89
CA ILE A 119 -14.57 0.49 -9.82
C ILE A 119 -13.24 0.87 -9.15
N ILE A 120 -12.38 -0.10 -8.88
CA ILE A 120 -11.05 0.14 -8.30
C ILE A 120 -10.19 0.97 -9.25
N LEU A 121 -10.17 0.65 -10.56
CA LEU A 121 -9.47 1.47 -11.54
C LEU A 121 -9.99 2.91 -11.53
N LYS A 122 -11.31 3.10 -11.50
CA LYS A 122 -11.90 4.46 -11.42
C LYS A 122 -11.44 5.19 -10.15
N GLU A 123 -11.38 4.49 -9.02
CA GLU A 123 -10.90 5.06 -7.76
C GLU A 123 -9.41 5.43 -7.83
N LEU A 124 -8.55 4.54 -8.36
CA LEU A 124 -7.12 4.76 -8.55
C LEU A 124 -6.82 5.98 -9.46
N LEU A 125 -7.72 6.27 -10.41
CA LEU A 125 -7.64 7.42 -11.30
C LEU A 125 -8.34 8.67 -10.76
N SER A 126 -8.85 8.63 -9.53
CA SER A 126 -9.49 9.79 -8.91
C SER A 126 -8.46 10.84 -8.48
N GLN A 127 -8.87 12.10 -8.46
CA GLN A 127 -8.04 13.20 -7.93
C GLN A 127 -7.63 12.96 -6.47
N GLN A 128 -8.48 12.26 -5.70
CA GLN A 128 -8.17 11.92 -4.31
C GLN A 128 -6.99 10.95 -4.23
N MET A 129 -7.00 9.85 -4.99
CA MET A 129 -5.90 8.88 -4.98
C MET A 129 -4.61 9.46 -5.58
N GLU A 130 -4.72 10.32 -6.59
CA GLU A 130 -3.58 11.08 -7.11
C GLU A 130 -2.97 12.00 -6.04
N ALA A 131 -3.81 12.75 -5.30
CA ALA A 131 -3.37 13.58 -4.18
C ALA A 131 -2.81 12.74 -3.02
N ASP A 132 -3.22 11.48 -2.91
CA ASP A 132 -2.66 10.48 -1.99
C ASP A 132 -1.42 9.77 -2.58
N GLY A 133 -0.81 10.30 -3.64
CA GLY A 133 0.45 9.82 -4.19
C GLY A 133 0.36 8.45 -4.85
N ILE A 134 -0.81 8.03 -5.32
CA ILE A 134 -0.93 6.81 -6.12
C ILE A 134 -0.49 7.11 -7.56
N THR A 135 0.55 6.42 -8.03
CA THR A 135 1.17 6.63 -9.33
C THR A 135 1.11 5.35 -10.17
N ALA A 136 0.83 5.48 -11.46
CA ALA A 136 0.88 4.38 -12.43
C ALA A 136 2.34 4.11 -12.88
N VAL A 137 2.65 2.85 -13.15
CA VAL A 137 3.94 2.41 -13.74
C VAL A 137 3.93 2.54 -15.26
#